data_AF-A0A4R5DVK7-F1
#
_entry.id   AF-A0A4R5DVK7-F1
#
_cell.length_a   1.000
_cell.length_b   1.000
_cell.length_c   1.000
_cell.angle_alpha   90.00
_cell.angle_beta   90.00
_cell.angle_gamma   90.00
#
_symmetry.space_group_name_H-M   'P 1'
#
loop_
_entity.id
_entity.type
_entity.pdbx_description
1 polymer ?
#
loop_
_entity_poly.entity_id
_entity_poly.type
_entity_poly.pdbx_seq_one_letter_code
_entity_poly.pdbx_strand_id
1 'polypeptide(L)'
;MPRHVPRAYFEMPHGRRPAMSESVRQDLPAPHTDDHIALRLSAEQLLVIRKAAELAGWTVTDYVLCTVLDRAERDLYEHAAALEAAAPTDFTDTDPANPLLALLSALT
;
A
#
# COMPACT_ATOMS: atom_id res chain seq x y z
N MET A 1 -10.29 31.65 25.99
CA MET A 1 -9.33 31.87 24.88
C MET A 1 -8.75 30.51 24.46
N PRO A 2 -9.34 29.78 23.51
CA PRO A 2 -8.73 28.56 22.99
C PRO A 2 -7.88 28.89 21.75
N ARG A 3 -6.64 28.41 21.76
CA ARG A 3 -5.69 28.57 20.65
C ARG A 3 -6.08 27.60 19.53
N HIS A 4 -6.37 28.16 18.36
CA HIS A 4 -6.53 27.44 17.10
C HIS A 4 -5.19 26.79 16.74
N VAL A 5 -5.16 25.45 16.66
CA VAL A 5 -4.05 24.72 16.05
C VAL A 5 -4.29 24.71 14.55
N PRO A 6 -3.31 25.03 13.68
CA PRO A 6 -3.50 24.95 12.24
C PRO A 6 -3.54 23.49 11.82
N ARG A 7 -4.73 23.03 11.44
CA ARG A 7 -4.95 21.78 10.73
C ARG A 7 -4.30 21.96 9.36
N ALA A 8 -3.09 21.43 9.18
CA ALA A 8 -2.46 21.37 7.87
C ALA A 8 -3.29 20.40 7.01
N TYR A 9 -4.21 20.96 6.24
CA TYR A 9 -4.89 20.26 5.17
C TYR A 9 -3.83 19.97 4.12
N PHE A 10 -3.34 18.73 4.11
CA PHE A 10 -2.72 18.17 2.93
C PHE A 10 -3.82 18.11 1.87
N GLU A 11 -3.96 19.17 1.07
CA GLU A 11 -4.84 19.17 -0.10
C GLU A 11 -4.33 18.09 -1.04
N MET A 12 -4.95 16.91 -0.97
CA MET A 12 -4.74 15.84 -1.93
C MET A 12 -5.51 16.18 -3.20
N PRO A 13 -4.85 16.25 -4.38
CA PRO A 13 -5.55 16.43 -5.64
C PRO A 13 -6.53 15.27 -5.85
N HIS A 14 -7.80 15.61 -6.00
CA HIS A 14 -8.90 14.68 -6.18
C HIS A 14 -8.66 13.80 -7.42
N GLY A 15 -8.33 12.52 -7.21
CA GLY A 15 -8.17 11.56 -8.31
C GLY A 15 -7.17 10.43 -8.07
N ARG A 16 -6.22 10.57 -7.13
CA ARG A 16 -5.44 9.42 -6.66
C ARG A 16 -6.10 8.83 -5.43
N ARG A 17 -6.54 7.56 -5.51
CA ARG A 17 -6.76 6.77 -4.29
C ARG A 17 -5.45 6.83 -3.50
N PRO A 18 -5.47 7.18 -2.20
CA PRO A 18 -4.26 7.10 -1.39
C PRO A 18 -3.70 5.66 -1.46
N ALA A 19 -2.38 5.52 -1.53
CA ALA A 19 -1.70 4.21 -1.61
C ALA A 19 -2.12 3.27 -0.46
N MET A 20 -2.53 3.83 0.68
CA MET A 20 -3.17 3.08 1.76
C MET A 20 -4.70 3.25 1.75
N SER A 21 -5.39 2.10 1.73
CA SER A 21 -6.82 1.97 2.00
C SER A 21 -7.18 2.64 3.33
N GLU A 22 -8.34 3.29 3.39
CA GLU A 22 -8.83 3.96 4.60
C GLU A 22 -8.90 3.03 5.81
N SER A 23 -9.18 1.74 5.60
CA SER A 23 -9.16 0.70 6.63
C SER A 23 -7.80 0.54 7.34
N VAL A 24 -6.69 0.66 6.60
CA VAL A 24 -5.33 0.55 7.17
C VAL A 24 -5.05 1.72 8.12
N ARG A 25 -5.67 2.89 7.90
CA ARG A 25 -5.53 4.05 8.79
C ARG A 25 -6.32 3.89 10.09
N GLN A 26 -7.41 3.11 10.08
CA GLN A 26 -8.27 2.89 11.24
C GLN A 26 -7.66 1.89 12.24
N ASP A 27 -6.80 0.99 11.76
CA ASP A 27 -6.08 0.01 12.58
C ASP A 27 -4.75 0.54 13.15
N LEU A 28 -4.39 1.80 12.87
CA LEU A 28 -3.16 2.37 13.42
C LEU A 28 -3.31 2.58 14.93
N PRO A 29 -2.44 1.99 15.76
CA PRO A 29 -2.41 2.32 17.18
C PRO A 29 -2.17 3.82 17.36
N ALA A 30 -2.71 4.39 18.45
CA ALA A 30 -2.49 5.79 18.77
C ALA A 30 -0.98 6.07 18.77
N PRO A 31 -0.50 7.15 18.12
CA PRO A 31 0.92 7.39 17.95
C PRO A 31 1.60 7.44 19.32
N HIS A 32 2.42 6.43 19.61
CA HIS A 32 3.19 6.37 20.83
C HIS A 32 4.49 7.14 20.61
N THR A 33 4.94 7.84 21.65
CA THR A 33 6.11 8.73 21.56
C THR A 33 7.43 7.96 21.43
N ASP A 34 7.39 6.63 21.37
CA ASP A 34 8.54 5.71 21.48
C ASP A 34 8.50 4.59 20.42
N ASP A 35 7.91 4.85 19.25
CA ASP A 35 7.89 3.90 18.13
C ASP A 35 9.25 3.91 17.40
N HIS A 36 10.25 3.24 18.00
CA HIS A 36 11.60 3.12 17.45
C HIS A 36 11.92 1.68 17.02
N ILE A 37 12.50 1.53 15.84
CA ILE A 37 12.98 0.25 15.33
C ILE A 37 14.49 0.16 15.57
N ALA A 38 14.90 -0.72 16.49
CA ALA A 38 16.32 -1.01 16.74
C ALA A 38 16.77 -2.19 15.88
N LEU A 39 17.80 -1.98 15.05
CA LEU A 39 18.37 -3.01 14.17
C LEU A 39 19.77 -3.40 14.64
N ARG A 40 20.01 -4.71 14.78
CA ARG A 40 21.37 -5.25 14.97
C ARG A 40 21.93 -5.65 13.62
N LEU A 41 22.93 -4.91 13.16
CA LEU A 41 23.57 -5.11 11.87
C LEU A 41 25.01 -5.59 12.06
N SER A 42 25.45 -6.50 11.19
CA SER A 42 26.88 -6.81 11.07
C SER A 42 27.64 -5.60 10.51
N ALA A 43 28.97 -5.59 10.70
CA ALA A 43 29.82 -4.52 10.15
C ALA A 43 29.73 -4.43 8.61
N GLU A 44 29.59 -5.58 7.94
CA GLU A 44 29.44 -5.67 6.50
C GLU A 44 28.11 -5.08 6.02
N GLN A 45 26.99 -5.47 6.65
CA GLN A 45 25.67 -4.93 6.33
C GLN A 45 25.64 -3.40 6.47
N LEU A 46 26.22 -2.90 7.57
CA LEU A 46 26.27 -1.48 7.84
C LEU A 46 27.17 -0.73 6.83
N LEU A 47 28.25 -1.35 6.34
CA LEU A 47 29.10 -0.79 5.29
C LEU A 47 28.35 -0.67 3.96
N VAL A 48 27.66 -1.73 3.55
CA VAL A 48 26.87 -1.75 2.31
C VAL A 48 25.79 -0.67 2.34
N ILE A 49 25.03 -0.58 3.42
CA ILE A 49 23.97 0.43 3.59
C ILE A 49 24.57 1.84 3.52
N ARG A 50 25.69 2.10 4.21
CA ARG A 50 26.37 3.40 4.14
C ARG A 50 26.78 3.77 2.73
N LYS A 51 27.37 2.83 1.99
CA LYS A 51 27.82 3.08 0.62
C LYS A 51 26.64 3.33 -0.32
N ALA A 52 25.54 2.60 -0.16
CA ALA A 52 24.34 2.83 -0.94
C ALA A 52 23.70 4.21 -0.64
N ALA A 53 23.62 4.60 0.64
CA ALA A 53 23.14 5.91 1.06
C ALA A 53 24.02 7.05 0.51
N GLU A 54 25.34 6.89 0.57
CA GLU A 54 26.32 7.83 0.01
C GLU A 54 26.11 8.04 -1.49
N LEU A 55 25.94 6.95 -2.25
CA LEU A 55 25.69 7.01 -3.70
C LEU A 55 24.35 7.67 -4.04
N ALA A 56 23.33 7.50 -3.19
CA ALA A 56 22.04 8.16 -3.33
C ALA A 56 22.05 9.64 -2.86
N GLY A 57 23.13 10.08 -2.18
CA GLY A 57 23.20 11.40 -1.56
C GLY A 57 22.29 11.55 -0.34
N TRP A 58 21.96 10.45 0.33
CA TRP A 58 21.01 10.40 1.46
C TRP A 58 21.71 10.05 2.77
N THR A 59 21.05 10.37 3.89
CA THR A 59 21.47 9.84 5.19
C THR A 59 21.17 8.34 5.26
N VAL A 60 21.90 7.61 6.11
CA VAL A 60 21.65 6.18 6.33
C VAL A 60 20.22 5.93 6.80
N THR A 61 19.71 6.77 7.69
CA THR A 61 18.35 6.65 8.23
C THR A 61 17.31 6.85 7.15
N ASP A 62 17.43 7.90 6.33
CA ASP A 62 16.48 8.17 5.25
C ASP A 62 16.52 7.07 4.20
N TYR A 63 17.73 6.59 3.86
CA TYR A 63 17.90 5.47 2.94
C TYR A 63 17.21 4.20 3.44
N VAL A 64 17.43 3.81 4.70
CA VAL A 64 16.79 2.63 5.29
C VAL A 64 15.27 2.81 5.38
N LEU A 65 14.80 3.97 5.83
CA LEU A 65 13.37 4.22 5.98
C LEU A 65 12.64 4.18 4.62
N CYS A 66 13.12 4.92 3.62
CA CYS A 66 12.51 4.95 2.30
C CYS A 66 12.54 3.57 1.63
N THR A 67 13.67 2.85 1.71
CA THR A 67 13.77 1.51 1.11
C THR A 67 12.82 0.50 1.76
N VAL A 68 12.62 0.57 3.08
CA VAL A 68 11.64 -0.28 3.78
C VAL A 68 10.22 0.10 3.40
N LEU A 69 9.89 1.39 3.31
CA LEU A 69 8.55 1.85 2.91
C LEU A 69 8.21 1.43 1.48
N ASP A 70 9.12 1.60 0.53
CA ASP A 70 8.95 1.20 -0.87
C ASP A 70 8.70 -0.32 -0.98
N ARG A 71 9.40 -1.10 -0.17
CA ARG A 71 9.23 -2.56 -0.13
C ARG A 71 7.89 -2.94 0.50
N ALA A 72 7.54 -2.32 1.62
CA ALA A 72 6.26 -2.57 2.30
C ALA A 72 5.07 -2.23 1.41
N GLU A 73 5.11 -1.11 0.69
CA GLU A 73 4.05 -0.75 -0.28
C GLU A 73 3.89 -1.83 -1.34
N ARG A 74 5.00 -2.29 -1.93
CA ARG A 74 4.99 -3.35 -2.94
C ARG A 74 4.43 -4.66 -2.39
N ASP A 75 4.89 -5.08 -1.22
CA ASP A 75 4.47 -6.33 -0.59
C ASP A 75 2.95 -6.30 -0.25
N LEU A 76 2.44 -5.14 0.21
CA LEU A 76 1.02 -4.94 0.44
C LEU A 76 0.19 -5.01 -0.85
N TYR A 77 0.70 -4.41 -1.93
CA TYR A 77 0.04 -4.49 -3.23
C TYR A 77 0.04 -5.92 -3.78
N GLU A 78 1.17 -6.61 -3.73
CA GLU A 78 1.30 -8.01 -4.17
C GLU A 78 0.36 -8.93 -3.38
N HIS A 79 0.27 -8.72 -2.07
CA HIS A 79 -0.65 -9.48 -1.22
C HIS A 79 -2.11 -9.22 -1.58
N ALA A 80 -2.51 -7.96 -1.77
CA ALA A 80 -3.87 -7.61 -2.18
C ALA A 80 -4.23 -8.23 -3.54
N ALA A 81 -3.32 -8.16 -4.52
CA ALA A 81 -3.52 -8.79 -5.82
C ALA A 81 -3.64 -10.32 -5.73
N ALA A 82 -2.87 -10.97 -4.87
CA ALA A 82 -2.96 -12.40 -4.62
C ALA A 82 -4.30 -12.79 -3.98
N LEU A 83 -4.82 -11.99 -3.05
CA LEU A 83 -6.14 -12.20 -2.45
C LEU A 83 -7.27 -12.03 -3.48
N GLU A 84 -7.20 -11.04 -4.36
CA GLU A 84 -8.16 -10.86 -5.46
C GLU A 84 -8.14 -12.04 -6.44
N ALA A 85 -6.95 -12.54 -6.78
CA ALA A 85 -6.80 -13.69 -7.67
C ALA A 85 -7.24 -15.02 -7.03
N ALA A 86 -7.14 -15.14 -5.70
CA ALA A 86 -7.52 -16.32 -4.93
C ALA A 86 -8.98 -16.27 -4.45
N ALA A 87 -9.66 -15.12 -4.55
CA ALA A 87 -11.09 -15.02 -4.30
C ALA A 87 -11.78 -16.03 -5.22
N PRO A 88 -12.62 -16.94 -4.68
CA PRO A 88 -13.45 -17.77 -5.51
C PRO A 88 -14.17 -16.82 -6.47
N THR A 89 -13.98 -17.02 -7.76
CA THR A 89 -14.94 -16.56 -8.73
C THR A 89 -16.23 -17.31 -8.44
N ASP A 90 -16.96 -16.86 -7.42
CA ASP A 90 -18.41 -16.99 -7.36
C ASP A 90 -18.96 -16.10 -8.50
N PHE A 91 -18.60 -16.44 -9.74
CA PHE A 91 -19.62 -16.57 -10.74
C PHE A 91 -20.54 -17.65 -10.17
N THR A 92 -21.52 -17.21 -9.40
CA THR A 92 -22.81 -17.86 -9.40
C THR A 92 -23.08 -18.23 -10.86
N ASP A 93 -23.05 -19.54 -11.09
CA ASP A 93 -23.62 -20.24 -12.21
C ASP A 93 -25.12 -19.90 -12.25
N THR A 94 -25.38 -18.66 -12.63
CA THR A 94 -26.65 -18.13 -13.05
C THR A 94 -26.27 -17.41 -14.31
N ASP A 95 -26.06 -18.16 -15.39
CA ASP A 95 -26.01 -17.64 -16.76
C ASP A 95 -27.33 -16.91 -17.01
N PRO A 96 -27.36 -15.56 -16.99
CA PRO A 96 -28.55 -14.79 -17.26
C PRO A 96 -28.33 -14.14 -18.61
N ALA A 97 -28.56 -14.91 -19.67
CA ALA A 97 -28.47 -14.45 -21.05
C ALA A 97 -27.04 -14.16 -21.52
N ASN A 98 -26.47 -15.15 -22.20
CA ASN A 98 -25.84 -14.92 -23.50
C ASN A 98 -26.92 -14.33 -24.44
N PRO A 99 -27.03 -12.99 -24.61
CA PRO A 99 -28.15 -12.38 -25.33
C PRO A 99 -28.15 -12.76 -26.81
N LEU A 100 -26.99 -13.20 -27.32
CA LEU A 100 -26.82 -13.72 -28.68
C LEU A 100 -27.47 -15.09 -28.87
N LEU A 101 -27.44 -15.99 -27.89
CA LEU A 101 -28.11 -17.30 -28.01
C LEU A 101 -29.64 -17.16 -27.92
N ALA A 102 -30.14 -16.30 -27.04
CA ALA A 102 -31.57 -16.01 -26.95
C ALA A 102 -32.11 -15.38 -28.25
N LEU A 103 -31.36 -14.48 -28.88
CA LEU A 103 -31.72 -13.88 -30.16
C LEU A 103 -31.74 -14.92 -31.31
N LEU A 104 -30.77 -15.83 -31.33
CA LEU A 104 -30.68 -16.87 -32.36
C LEU A 104 -31.80 -17.91 -32.25
N SER A 105 -32.24 -18.26 -31.04
CA SER A 105 -33.35 -19.20 -30.83
C SER A 105 -34.73 -18.67 -31.22
N ALA A 106 -34.90 -17.34 -31.30
CA ALA A 106 -36.17 -16.71 -31.65
C ALA A 106 -36.39 -16.54 -33.16
N LEU A 107 -35.40 -16.92 -33.98
CA LEU A 107 -35.37 -16.72 -35.44
C LEU A 107 -35.55 -18.02 -36.27
N THR A 108 -35.78 -19.15 -35.60
CA THR A 108 -36.10 -20.47 -36.21
C THR A 108 -37.50 -20.90 -35.80
#